data_AF-A0A3P7INH9-F1
#
_entry.id   AF-A0A3P7INH9-F1
#
_cell.length_a   1.000
_cell.length_b   1.000
_cell.length_c   1.000
_cell.angle_alpha   90.00
_cell.angle_beta   90.00
_cell.angle_gamma   90.00
#
_symmetry.space_group_name_H-M   'P 1'
#
loop_
_entity.id
_entity.type
_entity.pdbx_description
1 polymer ?
#
loop_
_entity_poly.entity_id
_entity_poly.type
_entity_poly.pdbx_seq_one_letter_code
_entity_poly.pdbx_strand_id
1 'polypeptide(L)'
;MHPDDPVEKFLVWSRKNGVIFDGLEIRSSETSGNGIFATRSFRTEEKFIQLPEGLMITAGKIADMEKYADLLRETGFLPTPFEMLTLFFCLEDAESSFYAPYLKVLPKRSQVFALEVLDSPLSITSVPKLKNYVGNMIALCKY
;
A
#
# COMPACT_ATOMS: atom_id res chain seq x y z
N MET A 1 7.35 22.52 6.05
CA MET A 1 6.33 21.56 5.57
C MET A 1 4.96 22.10 5.89
N HIS A 2 4.01 21.98 4.96
CA HIS A 2 2.62 22.44 5.13
C HIS A 2 1.87 21.42 6.02
N PRO A 3 0.94 21.84 6.91
CA PRO A 3 0.18 20.92 7.79
C PRO A 3 -0.62 19.84 7.05
N ASP A 4 -0.88 20.05 5.76
CA ASP A 4 -1.61 19.13 4.89
C ASP A 4 -0.73 18.24 4.00
N ASP A 5 0.58 18.25 4.20
CA ASP A 5 1.50 17.38 3.47
C ASP A 5 1.22 15.90 3.77
N PRO A 6 0.81 15.08 2.77
CA PRO A 6 0.58 13.65 2.95
C PRO A 6 1.79 12.91 3.51
N VAL A 7 3.01 13.34 3.16
CA VAL A 7 4.26 12.75 3.65
C VAL A 7 4.40 12.99 5.14
N GLU A 8 4.12 14.21 5.62
CA GLU A 8 4.17 14.51 7.05
C GLU A 8 3.13 13.69 7.83
N LYS A 9 1.90 13.59 7.31
CA LYS A 9 0.85 12.75 7.90
C LYS A 9 1.28 11.27 7.99
N PHE A 10 1.95 10.76 6.96
CA PHE A 10 2.53 9.40 6.97
C PHE A 10 3.64 9.24 8.01
N LEU A 11 4.54 10.20 8.15
CA LEU A 11 5.63 10.15 9.14
C LEU A 11 5.08 10.19 10.58
N VAL A 12 4.09 11.04 10.85
CA VAL A 12 3.40 11.10 12.14
C VAL A 12 2.70 9.77 12.45
N TRP A 13 1.94 9.22 11.49
CA TRP A 13 1.30 7.92 11.63
C TRP A 13 2.32 6.79 11.88
N SER A 14 3.44 6.80 11.16
CA SER A 14 4.50 5.80 11.32
C SER A 14 5.08 5.81 12.74
N ARG A 15 5.42 7.00 13.28
CA ARG A 15 5.92 7.13 14.65
C ARG A 15 4.88 6.67 15.68
N LYS A 16 3.61 7.07 15.50
CA LYS A 16 2.51 6.66 16.39
C LYS A 16 2.33 5.13 16.45
N ASN A 17 2.64 4.44 15.36
CA ASN A 17 2.55 2.98 15.27
C ASN A 17 3.88 2.26 15.58
N GLY A 18 4.88 2.95 16.13
CA GLY A 18 6.11 2.34 16.64
C GLY A 18 7.21 2.15 15.60
N VAL A 19 7.13 2.79 14.43
CA VAL A 19 8.25 2.81 13.48
C VAL A 19 9.34 3.74 14.00
N ILE A 20 10.57 3.23 14.06
CA ILE A 20 11.76 3.99 14.48
C ILE A 20 12.59 4.31 13.23
N PHE A 21 12.90 5.59 13.03
CA PHE A 21 13.68 6.07 11.88
C PHE A 21 14.48 7.35 12.22
N ASP A 22 15.02 7.43 13.43
CA ASP A 22 15.73 8.61 13.91
C ASP A 22 17.02 8.87 13.14
N GLY A 23 17.17 10.11 12.67
CA GLY A 23 18.28 10.50 11.79
C GLY A 23 17.98 10.32 10.30
N LEU A 24 16.71 10.08 9.94
CA LEU A 24 16.26 9.96 8.56
C LEU A 24 15.13 10.95 8.26
N GLU A 25 15.00 11.30 6.99
CA GLU A 25 13.91 12.10 6.45
C GLU A 25 13.53 11.62 5.05
N ILE A 26 12.34 12.00 4.60
CA ILE A 26 11.90 11.78 3.22
C ILE A 26 12.03 13.10 2.45
N ARG A 27 12.69 13.07 1.30
CA ARG A 27 12.77 14.21 0.37
C ARG A 27 12.51 13.74 -1.05
N SER A 28 12.00 14.64 -1.88
CA SER A 28 11.92 14.42 -3.32
C SER A 28 13.29 14.63 -3.97
N SER A 29 13.67 13.71 -4.84
CA SER A 29 14.82 13.79 -5.74
C SER A 29 14.33 13.96 -7.17
N GLU A 30 15.01 14.81 -7.95
CA GLU A 30 14.71 15.04 -9.36
C GLU A 30 14.83 13.77 -10.21
N THR A 31 15.68 12.82 -9.81
CA THR A 31 16.00 11.62 -10.59
C THR A 31 15.20 10.37 -10.20
N SER A 32 14.63 10.33 -9.00
CA SER A 32 14.05 9.08 -8.45
C SER A 32 12.74 9.27 -7.68
N GLY A 33 12.18 10.48 -7.66
CA GLY A 33 11.03 10.79 -6.83
C GLY A 33 11.40 10.82 -5.35
N ASN A 34 10.48 10.42 -4.47
CA ASN A 34 10.74 10.46 -3.02
C ASN A 34 11.75 9.39 -2.60
N GLY A 35 12.75 9.78 -1.81
CA GLY A 35 13.78 8.91 -1.26
C GLY A 35 14.04 9.19 0.23
N ILE A 36 14.79 8.30 0.86
CA ILE A 36 15.20 8.41 2.27
C ILE A 36 16.61 9.02 2.33
N PHE A 37 16.75 10.07 3.12
CA PHE A 37 18.01 10.80 3.31
C PHE A 37 18.43 10.78 4.77
N ALA A 38 19.73 10.66 5.01
CA ALA A 38 20.31 10.72 6.34
C ALA A 38 20.46 12.19 6.79
N THR A 39 19.98 12.52 7.99
CA THR A 39 20.17 13.82 8.63
C THR A 39 21.37 13.84 9.59
N ARG A 40 21.99 12.68 9.80
CA ARG A 40 23.20 12.49 10.59
C ARG A 40 24.04 11.35 10.03
N SER A 41 25.26 11.20 10.52
CA SER A 41 26.07 10.02 10.25
C SER A 41 25.54 8.79 11.01
N PHE A 42 25.61 7.63 10.34
CA PHE A 42 25.33 6.32 10.92
C PHE A 42 26.61 5.49 10.95
N ARG A 43 26.76 4.64 11.96
CA ARG A 43 27.85 3.66 12.02
C ARG A 43 27.51 2.45 11.15
N THR A 44 28.55 1.74 10.71
CA THR A 44 28.38 0.41 10.09
C THR A 44 27.64 -0.52 11.07
N GLU A 45 26.70 -1.32 10.54
CA GLU A 45 25.80 -2.20 11.31
C GLU A 45 24.80 -1.50 12.25
N GLU A 46 24.72 -0.16 12.25
CA GLU A 46 23.69 0.55 13.02
C GLU A 46 22.30 0.32 12.40
N LYS A 47 21.34 -0.10 13.21
CA LYS A 47 19.93 -0.21 12.77
C LYS A 47 19.30 1.18 12.71
N PHE A 48 19.14 1.71 11.51
CA PHE A 48 18.58 3.05 11.28
C PHE A 48 17.07 3.06 10.97
N ILE A 49 16.48 1.91 10.63
CA ILE A 49 15.02 1.75 10.49
C ILE A 49 14.58 0.49 11.25
N GLN A 50 13.51 0.60 12.04
CA GLN A 50 12.86 -0.55 12.67
C GLN A 50 11.35 -0.46 12.41
N LEU A 51 10.80 -1.52 11.83
CA LEU A 51 9.39 -1.63 11.46
C LEU A 51 8.73 -2.72 12.33
N PRO A 52 7.69 -2.40 13.11
CA PRO A 52 6.92 -3.42 13.81
C PRO A 52 6.28 -4.39 12.81
N GLU A 53 6.39 -5.69 13.08
CA GLU A 53 5.84 -6.73 12.21
C GLU A 53 4.34 -6.53 11.97
N GLY A 54 3.61 -6.06 12.98
CA GLY A 54 2.18 -5.72 12.91
C GLY A 54 1.85 -4.73 11.79
N LEU A 55 2.77 -3.83 11.44
CA LEU A 55 2.58 -2.79 10.43
C LEU A 55 2.81 -3.28 9.00
N MET A 56 3.46 -4.43 8.81
CA MET A 56 3.66 -4.99 7.48
C MET A 56 2.34 -5.48 6.88
N ILE A 57 2.07 -5.08 5.64
CA ILE A 57 0.96 -5.58 4.84
C ILE A 57 1.43 -6.89 4.17
N THR A 58 0.77 -8.00 4.49
CA THR A 58 1.11 -9.33 3.95
C THR A 58 -0.14 -10.01 3.43
N ALA A 59 0.00 -10.88 2.42
CA ALA A 59 -1.13 -11.61 1.86
C ALA A 59 -1.92 -12.41 2.91
N GLY A 60 -1.22 -13.04 3.86
CA GLY A 60 -1.85 -13.76 4.96
C GLY A 60 -2.70 -12.84 5.83
N LYS A 61 -2.14 -11.71 6.28
CA LYS A 61 -2.90 -10.73 7.07
C LYS A 61 -4.12 -10.19 6.35
N ILE A 62 -3.99 -9.91 5.05
CA ILE A 62 -5.13 -9.42 4.26
C ILE A 62 -6.19 -10.52 4.15
N ALA A 63 -5.80 -11.78 3.95
CA ALA A 63 -6.74 -12.90 3.87
C ALA A 63 -7.51 -13.12 5.18
N ASP A 64 -6.91 -12.76 6.32
CA ASP A 64 -7.54 -12.84 7.64
C ASP A 64 -8.43 -11.63 7.98
N MET A 65 -8.40 -10.55 7.19
CA MET A 65 -9.28 -9.41 7.39
C MET A 65 -10.70 -9.73 6.92
N GLU A 66 -11.70 -9.50 7.77
CA GLU A 66 -13.12 -9.84 7.55
C GLU A 66 -13.63 -9.45 6.15
N LYS A 67 -13.43 -8.19 5.76
CA LYS A 67 -13.80 -7.64 4.43
C LYS A 67 -13.30 -8.52 3.27
N TYR A 68 -12.06 -9.00 3.34
CA TYR A 68 -11.46 -9.77 2.27
C TYR A 68 -11.77 -11.25 2.40
N ALA A 69 -11.79 -11.80 3.61
CA ALA A 69 -12.21 -13.18 3.87
C ALA A 69 -13.63 -13.44 3.35
N ASP A 70 -14.54 -12.50 3.56
CA ASP A 70 -15.92 -12.54 3.07
C ASP A 70 -15.96 -12.49 1.55
N LEU A 71 -15.24 -11.55 0.92
CA LEU A 71 -15.12 -11.47 -0.54
C LEU A 71 -14.61 -12.78 -1.15
N LEU A 72 -13.56 -13.39 -0.58
CA LEU A 72 -13.01 -14.63 -1.08
C LEU A 72 -13.99 -15.80 -0.92
N ARG A 73 -14.73 -15.86 0.19
CA ARG A 73 -15.74 -16.89 0.45
C ARG A 73 -16.96 -16.76 -0.48
N GLU A 74 -17.49 -15.56 -0.62
CA GLU A 74 -18.66 -15.28 -1.47
C GLU A 74 -18.37 -15.53 -2.94
N THR A 75 -17.17 -15.12 -3.39
CA THR A 75 -16.78 -15.34 -4.77
C THR A 75 -16.33 -16.76 -5.00
N GLY A 76 -15.60 -17.40 -4.07
CA GLY A 76 -14.87 -18.64 -4.30
C GLY A 76 -13.53 -18.43 -5.02
N PHE A 77 -13.03 -17.19 -5.04
CA PHE A 77 -11.73 -16.86 -5.61
C PHE A 77 -10.60 -17.28 -4.65
N LEU A 78 -9.58 -17.93 -5.20
CA LEU A 78 -8.38 -18.36 -4.48
C LEU A 78 -7.16 -17.61 -5.03
N PRO A 79 -6.82 -16.43 -4.48
CA PRO A 79 -5.72 -15.60 -4.96
C PRO A 79 -4.36 -16.19 -4.58
N THR A 80 -3.39 -16.00 -5.46
CA THR A 80 -1.97 -16.08 -5.11
C THR A 80 -1.58 -14.93 -4.15
N PRO A 81 -0.44 -15.00 -3.44
CA PRO A 81 -0.02 -13.92 -2.54
C PRO A 81 0.09 -12.55 -3.20
N PHE A 82 0.54 -12.52 -4.46
CA PHE A 82 0.64 -11.27 -5.21
C PHE A 82 -0.74 -10.71 -5.58
N GLU A 83 -1.65 -11.56 -6.07
CA GLU A 83 -3.04 -11.18 -6.37
C GLU A 83 -3.76 -10.67 -5.11
N MET A 84 -3.46 -11.23 -3.93
CA MET A 84 -4.01 -10.76 -2.66
C MET A 84 -3.53 -9.36 -2.30
N LEU A 85 -2.24 -9.07 -2.48
CA LEU A 85 -1.70 -7.72 -2.31
C LEU A 85 -2.32 -6.74 -3.30
N THR A 86 -2.46 -7.14 -4.58
CA THR A 86 -3.13 -6.33 -5.60
C THR A 86 -4.57 -6.00 -5.19
N LEU A 87 -5.34 -7.00 -4.74
CA LEU A 87 -6.71 -6.80 -4.25
C LEU A 87 -6.75 -5.78 -3.11
N PHE A 88 -5.82 -5.86 -2.16
CA PHE A 88 -5.74 -4.90 -1.08
C PHE A 88 -5.55 -3.48 -1.62
N PHE A 89 -4.53 -3.24 -2.45
CA PHE A 89 -4.25 -1.91 -2.96
C PHE A 89 -5.33 -1.35 -3.90
N CYS A 90 -6.12 -2.20 -4.55
CA CYS A 90 -7.23 -1.76 -5.40
C CYS A 90 -8.51 -1.44 -4.61
N LEU A 91 -8.82 -2.21 -3.57
CA LEU A 91 -10.11 -2.15 -2.89
C LEU A 91 -10.06 -1.44 -1.54
N GLU A 92 -8.87 -1.23 -0.99
CA GLU A 92 -8.73 -0.57 0.30
C GLU A 92 -9.02 0.93 0.19
N ASP A 93 -9.90 1.42 1.06
CA ASP A 93 -10.30 2.82 1.03
C ASP A 93 -9.19 3.71 1.61
N ALA A 94 -8.63 4.56 0.76
CA ALA A 94 -7.56 5.48 1.12
C ALA A 94 -8.00 6.57 2.12
N GLU A 95 -9.29 6.73 2.38
CA GLU A 95 -9.80 7.69 3.36
C GLU A 95 -10.00 7.09 4.76
N SER A 96 -10.65 5.92 4.85
CA SER A 96 -11.00 5.30 6.14
C SER A 96 -10.05 4.19 6.63
N SER A 97 -9.18 3.65 5.77
CA SER A 97 -8.29 2.55 6.14
C SER A 97 -7.33 2.93 7.28
N PHE A 98 -7.00 1.94 8.13
CA PHE A 98 -5.87 2.05 9.04
C PHE A 98 -4.56 2.43 8.31
N TYR A 99 -4.39 1.94 7.07
CA TYR A 99 -3.25 2.20 6.21
C TYR A 99 -3.40 3.46 5.35
N ALA A 100 -4.45 4.26 5.53
CA ALA A 100 -4.73 5.46 4.73
C ALA A 100 -3.51 6.40 4.60
N PRO A 101 -2.74 6.72 5.66
CA PRO A 101 -1.55 7.57 5.52
C PRO A 101 -0.47 6.96 4.63
N TYR A 102 -0.30 5.63 4.65
CA TYR A 102 0.61 4.93 3.75
C TYR A 102 0.09 4.92 2.31
N LEU A 103 -1.19 4.60 2.10
CA LEU A 103 -1.81 4.59 0.77
C LEU A 103 -1.70 5.95 0.08
N LYS A 104 -1.89 7.06 0.82
CA LYS A 104 -1.85 8.43 0.29
C LYS A 104 -0.47 8.90 -0.17
N VAL A 105 0.62 8.26 0.28
CA VAL A 105 1.99 8.61 -0.11
C VAL A 105 2.59 7.69 -1.16
N LEU A 106 1.87 6.64 -1.57
CA LEU A 106 2.29 5.78 -2.67
C LEU A 106 2.38 6.56 -3.99
N PRO A 107 3.27 6.17 -4.91
CA PRO A 107 3.37 6.79 -6.21
C PRO A 107 2.02 6.75 -6.95
N LYS A 108 1.55 7.91 -7.42
CA LYS A 108 0.24 8.02 -8.10
C LYS A 108 0.14 7.18 -9.37
N ARG A 109 1.22 6.90 -10.11
CA ARG A 109 1.15 6.02 -11.29
C ARG A 109 0.68 4.60 -10.92
N SER A 110 1.04 4.11 -9.74
CA SER A 110 0.55 2.83 -9.21
C SER A 110 -0.94 2.86 -8.88
N GLN A 111 -1.50 4.04 -8.57
CA GLN A 111 -2.90 4.24 -8.24
C GLN A 111 -3.76 4.55 -9.48
N VAL A 112 -3.21 5.29 -10.46
CA VAL A 112 -3.90 5.64 -11.71
C VAL A 112 -4.26 4.39 -12.51
N PHE A 113 -3.34 3.42 -12.62
CA PHE A 113 -3.66 2.14 -13.25
C PHE A 113 -4.76 1.36 -12.52
N ALA A 114 -4.92 1.57 -11.20
CA ALA A 114 -6.02 0.98 -10.43
C ALA A 114 -7.35 1.70 -10.64
N LEU A 115 -7.31 3.05 -10.68
CA LEU A 115 -8.47 3.90 -10.89
C LEU A 115 -9.06 3.80 -12.31
N GLU A 116 -8.23 3.73 -13.36
CA GLU A 116 -8.72 3.56 -14.75
C GLU A 116 -9.50 2.26 -14.96
N VAL A 117 -9.22 1.23 -14.15
CA VAL A 117 -9.96 -0.04 -14.17
C VAL A 117 -11.26 0.02 -13.34
N LEU A 118 -11.32 0.92 -12.35
CA LEU A 118 -12.47 1.10 -11.44
C LEU A 118 -13.61 1.93 -12.05
N ASP A 119 -13.37 2.74 -13.08
CA ASP A 119 -14.43 3.47 -13.81
C ASP A 119 -15.36 2.55 -14.64
N SER A 120 -15.10 1.24 -14.63
CA SER A 120 -16.06 0.22 -15.05
C SER A 120 -16.92 -0.18 -13.85
N PRO A 121 -18.26 -0.01 -13.88
CA PRO A 121 -19.15 -0.47 -12.80
C PRO A 121 -19.22 -2.00 -12.80
N LEU A 122 -18.16 -2.64 -12.32
CA LEU A 122 -18.13 -4.06 -12.08
C LEU A 122 -18.60 -4.28 -10.66
N SER A 123 -19.89 -4.61 -10.51
CA SER A 123 -20.27 -5.42 -9.35
C SER A 123 -19.49 -6.73 -9.45
N ILE A 124 -18.46 -6.86 -8.62
CA ILE A 124 -17.64 -8.06 -8.53
C ILE A 124 -18.48 -9.11 -7.82
N THR A 125 -19.37 -9.76 -8.56
CA THR A 125 -20.31 -10.76 -8.04
C THR A 125 -19.95 -12.19 -8.46
N SER A 126 -18.84 -12.39 -9.18
CA SER A 126 -18.43 -13.72 -9.64
C SER A 126 -16.91 -13.90 -9.78
N VAL A 127 -16.42 -15.14 -9.59
CA VAL A 127 -14.99 -15.50 -9.73
C VAL A 127 -14.39 -15.05 -11.05
N PRO A 128 -15.01 -15.28 -12.23
CA PRO A 128 -14.37 -14.93 -13.50
C PRO A 128 -14.14 -13.42 -13.62
N LYS A 129 -15.07 -12.61 -13.10
CA LYS A 129 -14.93 -11.15 -13.08
C LYS A 129 -13.81 -10.71 -12.15
N LEU A 130 -13.73 -11.29 -10.94
CA LEU A 130 -12.66 -10.97 -9.98
C LEU A 130 -11.28 -11.36 -10.51
N LYS A 131 -11.15 -12.57 -11.09
CA LYS A 131 -9.89 -13.02 -11.72
C LYS A 131 -9.46 -12.12 -12.86
N ASN A 132 -10.38 -11.77 -13.76
CA ASN A 132 -10.08 -10.89 -14.88
C ASN A 132 -9.70 -9.48 -14.40
N TYR A 133 -10.39 -8.96 -13.38
CA TYR A 133 -10.08 -7.68 -12.76
C TYR A 133 -8.63 -7.65 -12.23
N VAL A 134 -8.28 -8.63 -11.39
CA VAL A 134 -6.93 -8.75 -10.83
C VAL A 134 -5.88 -8.98 -11.93
N GLY A 135 -6.18 -9.83 -12.91
CA GLY A 135 -5.28 -10.10 -14.03
C GLY A 135 -4.97 -8.86 -14.88
N ASN A 136 -5.99 -8.05 -15.19
CA ASN A 136 -5.83 -6.80 -15.93
C ASN A 136 -4.99 -5.78 -15.14
N MET A 137 -5.25 -5.68 -13.83
CA MET A 137 -4.47 -4.83 -12.93
C MET A 137 -2.99 -5.19 -12.92
N ILE A 138 -2.69 -6.48 -12.80
CA ILE A 138 -1.30 -6.97 -12.81
C ILE A 138 -0.63 -6.70 -14.16
N ALA A 139 -1.36 -6.85 -15.27
CA ALA A 139 -0.83 -6.57 -16.60
C ALA A 139 -0.46 -5.10 -16.77
N LEU A 140 -1.27 -4.17 -16.26
CA LEU A 140 -1.02 -2.73 -16.33
C LEU A 140 0.17 -2.30 -15.48
N CYS A 141 0.42 -2.94 -14.33
CA CYS A 141 1.59 -2.65 -13.50
C CYS A 141 2.93 -3.14 -14.09
N LYS A 142 2.92 -3.87 -15.21
CA LYS A 142 4.15 -4.38 -15.87
C LYS A 142 4.68 -3.49 -17.00
N TYR A 143 4.01 -2.38 -17.32
CA TYR A 143 4.36 -1.44 -18.39
C TYR A 143 4.34 0.01 -17.90
#